data_AF-A0A849K7P0-F1
#
_entry.id   AF-A0A849K7P0-F1
#
_cell.length_a   1.000
_cell.length_b   1.000
_cell.length_c   1.000
_cell.angle_alpha   90.00
_cell.angle_beta   90.00
_cell.angle_gamma   90.00
#
_symmetry.space_group_name_H-M   'P 1'
#
loop_
_entity.id
_entity.type
_entity.pdbx_description
1 polymer ?
#
loop_
_entity_poly.entity_id
_entity_poly.type
_entity_poly.pdbx_seq_one_letter_code
_entity_poly.pdbx_strand_id
1 'polypeptide(L)'
;MTDTVAGTTTRTTTTADAARIATFAALLAVLGLPGSIALFGNAVPITLQTLGVMLAGAILGARRGALAVLTLLALVAAGLPLLAGGRGGLGVFVGPSAGYLVGFVAGAFVVGWLVERQRRVTFLGVLAAALAGGVGVVYAVGIPVQAALTGVPLPETAMLSLAFLPGDVLKALACAAVTAAVARAYPSALRRPGQEG
;
A
#
# COMPACT_ATOMS: atom_id res chain seq x y z
N MET A 1 -30.04 -12.27 -41.11
CA MET A 1 -29.00 -12.88 -40.27
C MET A 1 -27.93 -11.81 -40.06
N THR A 2 -28.05 -11.06 -38.97
CA THR A 2 -27.20 -9.89 -38.66
C THR A 2 -26.38 -10.23 -37.42
N ASP A 3 -25.09 -10.52 -37.60
CA ASP A 3 -24.18 -10.77 -36.49
C ASP A 3 -23.65 -9.42 -35.96
N THR A 4 -24.12 -9.06 -34.77
CA THR A 4 -23.55 -7.97 -33.98
C THR A 4 -22.27 -8.47 -33.31
N VAL A 5 -21.11 -8.08 -33.83
CA VAL A 5 -19.83 -8.32 -33.15
C VAL A 5 -19.68 -7.26 -32.04
N ALA A 6 -19.92 -7.68 -30.81
CA ALA A 6 -19.66 -6.89 -29.61
C ALA A 6 -18.13 -6.67 -29.45
N GLY A 7 -17.69 -5.42 -29.47
CA GLY A 7 -16.29 -5.06 -29.26
C GLY A 7 -15.87 -5.26 -27.79
N THR A 8 -14.88 -6.11 -27.57
CA THR A 8 -14.21 -6.28 -26.27
C THR A 8 -13.31 -5.07 -26.01
N THR A 9 -13.78 -4.08 -25.26
CA THR A 9 -12.99 -2.89 -24.91
C THR A 9 -11.95 -3.24 -23.83
N THR A 10 -10.75 -3.66 -24.23
CA THR A 10 -9.59 -3.73 -23.34
C THR A 10 -9.19 -2.32 -22.93
N ARG A 11 -9.50 -1.90 -21.70
CA ARG A 11 -9.08 -0.61 -21.13
C ARG A 11 -7.55 -0.57 -21.00
N THR A 12 -6.87 0.08 -21.95
CA THR A 12 -5.44 0.37 -21.89
C THR A 12 -5.15 1.40 -20.79
N THR A 13 -4.12 1.17 -19.98
CA THR A 13 -3.58 2.18 -19.06
C THR A 13 -3.05 3.36 -19.87
N THR A 14 -3.59 4.55 -19.60
CA THR A 14 -3.12 5.78 -20.23
C THR A 14 -1.69 6.10 -19.78
N THR A 15 -0.90 6.78 -20.61
CA THR A 15 0.48 7.20 -20.27
C THR A 15 0.53 7.99 -18.95
N ALA A 16 -0.48 8.82 -18.69
CA ALA A 16 -0.62 9.58 -17.45
C ALA A 16 -0.82 8.67 -16.22
N ASP A 17 -1.52 7.55 -16.37
CA ASP A 17 -1.71 6.59 -15.28
C ASP A 17 -0.42 5.83 -14.98
N ALA A 18 0.32 5.44 -16.01
CA ALA A 18 1.64 4.82 -15.84
C ALA A 18 2.61 5.76 -15.11
N ALA A 19 2.64 7.04 -15.48
CA ALA A 19 3.45 8.04 -14.82
C ALA A 19 3.09 8.18 -13.33
N ARG A 20 1.80 8.29 -13.00
CA ARG A 20 1.33 8.36 -11.60
C ARG A 20 1.70 7.12 -10.79
N ILE A 21 1.54 5.93 -11.38
CA ILE A 21 1.92 4.65 -10.76
C ILE A 21 3.44 4.65 -10.46
N ALA A 22 4.26 5.05 -11.43
CA ALA A 22 5.71 5.13 -11.26
C ALA A 22 6.13 6.17 -10.21
N THR A 23 5.50 7.36 -10.20
CA THR A 23 5.78 8.40 -9.19
C THR A 23 5.46 7.91 -7.78
N PHE A 24 4.34 7.20 -7.59
CA PHE A 24 4.02 6.63 -6.28
C PHE A 24 4.94 5.47 -5.92
N ALA A 25 5.29 4.59 -6.86
CA ALA A 25 6.30 3.55 -6.61
C ALA A 25 7.64 4.16 -6.13
N ALA A 26 8.08 5.26 -6.76
CA ALA A 26 9.25 6.01 -6.32
C ALA A 26 9.06 6.65 -4.94
N LEU A 27 7.88 7.23 -4.65
CA LEU A 27 7.56 7.76 -3.32
C LEU A 27 7.63 6.67 -2.24
N LEU A 28 7.10 5.46 -2.50
CA LEU A 28 7.21 4.33 -1.60
C LEU A 28 8.68 3.97 -1.35
N ALA A 29 9.50 3.88 -2.38
CA ALA A 29 10.93 3.59 -2.25
C ALA A 29 11.64 4.65 -1.38
N VAL A 30 11.37 5.94 -1.63
CA VAL A 30 11.94 7.06 -0.85
C VAL A 30 11.54 6.96 0.63
N LEU A 31 10.29 6.59 0.93
CA LEU A 31 9.83 6.39 2.30
C LEU A 31 10.47 5.17 2.99
N GLY A 32 11.16 4.29 2.24
CA GLY A 32 12.02 3.24 2.78
C GLY A 32 13.43 3.69 3.15
N LEU A 33 13.92 4.82 2.61
CA LEU A 33 15.30 5.30 2.80
C LEU A 33 15.69 5.67 4.23
N PRO A 34 14.80 6.25 5.09
CA PRO A 34 15.15 6.58 6.47
C PRO A 34 15.61 5.39 7.32
N GLY A 35 15.50 4.17 6.77
CA GLY A 35 15.96 2.95 7.40
C GLY A 35 14.83 2.24 8.12
N SER A 36 15.22 1.29 8.97
CA SER A 36 14.29 0.40 9.63
C SER A 36 14.75 0.18 11.06
N ILE A 37 13.85 0.29 12.03
CA ILE A 37 14.17 0.09 13.44
C ILE A 37 13.66 -1.29 13.84
N ALA A 38 14.58 -2.21 14.14
CA ALA A 38 14.24 -3.50 14.74
C ALA A 38 13.95 -3.28 16.23
N LEU A 39 12.68 -3.41 16.62
CA LEU A 39 12.27 -3.26 18.01
C LEU A 39 12.14 -4.63 18.69
N PHE A 40 12.63 -4.72 19.92
CA PHE A 40 12.34 -5.83 20.86
C PHE A 40 12.56 -7.24 20.27
N GLY A 41 13.60 -7.42 19.44
CA GLY A 41 13.90 -8.71 18.82
C GLY A 41 12.93 -9.15 17.72
N ASN A 42 11.99 -8.30 17.29
CA ASN A 42 11.09 -8.61 16.19
C ASN A 42 11.87 -8.67 14.86
N ALA A 43 11.68 -9.77 14.13
CA ALA A 43 12.34 -10.02 12.84
C ALA A 43 11.89 -9.04 11.73
N VAL A 44 10.75 -8.36 11.93
CA VAL A 44 10.24 -7.34 11.01
C VAL A 44 10.48 -5.96 11.62
N PRO A 45 11.16 -5.05 10.89
CA PRO A 45 11.46 -3.73 11.44
C PRO A 45 10.32 -2.74 11.19
N ILE A 46 10.25 -1.71 12.04
CA ILE A 46 9.39 -0.55 11.79
C ILE A 46 9.97 0.27 10.64
N THR A 47 9.11 0.69 9.72
CA THR A 47 9.48 1.50 8.54
C THR A 47 8.50 2.64 8.37
N LEU A 48 8.89 3.70 7.64
CA LEU A 48 7.96 4.72 7.13
C LEU A 48 7.29 4.30 5.81
N GLN A 49 7.74 3.21 5.20
CA GLN A 49 7.31 2.75 3.88
C GLN A 49 5.82 2.40 3.82
N THR A 50 5.22 1.93 4.93
CA THR A 50 3.78 1.65 5.02
C THR A 50 2.90 2.90 4.83
N LEU A 51 3.43 4.10 5.11
CA LEU A 51 2.75 5.36 4.77
C LEU A 51 2.56 5.50 3.26
N GLY A 52 3.58 5.13 2.47
CA GLY A 52 3.53 5.19 1.02
C GLY A 52 2.47 4.23 0.46
N VAL A 53 2.32 3.05 1.06
CA VAL A 53 1.27 2.07 0.72
C VAL A 53 -0.12 2.66 0.95
N MET A 54 -0.35 3.27 2.11
CA MET A 54 -1.62 3.94 2.43
C MET A 54 -1.92 5.08 1.45
N LEU A 55 -0.93 5.95 1.18
CA LEU A 55 -1.07 7.08 0.26
C LEU A 55 -1.33 6.62 -1.19
N ALA A 56 -0.67 5.57 -1.65
CA ALA A 56 -0.89 5.01 -2.98
C ALA A 56 -2.33 4.54 -3.16
N GLY A 57 -2.88 3.81 -2.19
CA GLY A 57 -4.29 3.43 -2.19
C GLY A 57 -5.21 4.64 -2.13
N ALA A 58 -5.00 5.53 -1.15
CA ALA A 58 -5.89 6.65 -0.88
C ALA A 58 -5.95 7.68 -2.02
N ILE A 59 -4.83 7.92 -2.71
CA ILE A 59 -4.73 8.96 -3.76
C ILE A 59 -4.95 8.37 -5.15
N LEU A 60 -4.33 7.23 -5.49
CA LEU A 60 -4.45 6.65 -6.84
C LEU A 60 -5.71 5.79 -7.01
N GLY A 61 -6.31 5.33 -5.92
CA GLY A 61 -7.40 4.36 -5.92
C GLY A 61 -6.93 2.91 -5.87
N ALA A 62 -7.88 1.99 -5.76
CA ALA A 62 -7.65 0.58 -5.46
C ALA A 62 -6.70 -0.08 -6.47
N ARG A 63 -7.03 0.01 -7.77
CA ARG A 63 -6.25 -0.65 -8.83
C ARG A 63 -4.88 0.00 -9.02
N ARG A 64 -4.82 1.32 -9.17
CA ARG A 64 -3.56 2.04 -9.46
C ARG A 64 -2.65 2.06 -8.24
N GLY A 65 -3.19 2.15 -7.03
CA GLY A 65 -2.42 2.03 -5.78
C GLY A 65 -1.79 0.65 -5.64
N ALA A 66 -2.55 -0.42 -5.87
CA ALA A 66 -2.01 -1.78 -5.88
C ALA A 66 -0.94 -1.97 -6.96
N LEU A 67 -1.16 -1.41 -8.17
CA LEU A 67 -0.15 -1.43 -9.24
C LEU A 67 1.13 -0.68 -8.85
N ALA A 68 1.04 0.45 -8.15
CA ALA A 68 2.23 1.17 -7.68
C ALA A 68 3.05 0.34 -6.68
N VAL A 69 2.39 -0.37 -5.77
CA VAL A 69 3.06 -1.32 -4.86
C VAL A 69 3.66 -2.49 -5.65
N LEU A 70 2.94 -3.06 -6.61
CA LEU A 70 3.46 -4.14 -7.46
C LEU A 70 4.66 -3.69 -8.29
N THR A 71 4.65 -2.47 -8.83
CA THR A 71 5.81 -1.89 -9.54
C THR A 71 7.02 -1.79 -8.62
N LEU A 72 6.84 -1.31 -7.38
CA LEU A 72 7.92 -1.31 -6.39
C LEU A 72 8.44 -2.73 -6.15
N LEU A 73 7.56 -3.70 -5.89
CA LEU A 73 7.94 -5.08 -5.61
C LEU A 73 8.63 -5.75 -6.80
N ALA A 74 8.22 -5.44 -8.04
CA ALA A 74 8.90 -5.92 -9.25
C ALA A 74 10.34 -5.38 -9.33
N LEU A 75 10.56 -4.10 -9.02
CA LEU A 75 11.90 -3.51 -8.97
C LEU A 75 12.76 -4.11 -7.84
N VAL A 76 12.15 -4.37 -6.69
CA VAL A 76 12.78 -5.09 -5.57
C VAL A 76 13.18 -6.50 -6.00
N ALA A 77 12.30 -7.23 -6.69
CA ALA A 77 12.59 -8.56 -7.22
C ALA A 77 13.72 -8.54 -8.26
N ALA A 78 13.81 -7.47 -9.06
CA ALA A 78 14.91 -7.22 -9.99
C ALA A 78 16.25 -6.88 -9.29
N GLY A 79 16.26 -6.79 -7.96
CA GLY A 79 17.48 -6.62 -7.15
C GLY A 79 17.69 -5.22 -6.60
N LEU A 80 16.81 -4.26 -6.89
CA LEU A 80 17.00 -2.90 -6.38
C LEU A 80 16.74 -2.84 -4.86
N PRO A 81 17.58 -2.14 -4.09
CA PRO A 81 17.48 -2.05 -2.62
C PRO A 81 16.42 -1.02 -2.17
N LEU A 82 15.17 -1.19 -2.61
CA LEU A 82 14.10 -0.20 -2.43
C LEU A 82 13.24 -0.44 -1.19
N LEU A 83 13.41 -1.57 -0.51
CA LEU A 83 12.77 -1.78 0.79
C LEU A 83 13.62 -1.17 1.89
N ALA A 84 12.97 -0.81 3.00
CA ALA A 84 13.62 -0.25 4.16
C ALA A 84 14.83 -1.07 4.65
N GLY A 85 15.88 -0.35 5.06
CA GLY A 85 17.17 -0.95 5.39
C GLY A 85 17.99 -1.38 4.17
N GLY A 86 17.67 -0.87 2.98
CA GLY A 86 18.38 -1.19 1.73
C GLY A 86 18.14 -2.63 1.24
N ARG A 87 16.99 -3.21 1.61
CA ARG A 87 16.67 -4.60 1.29
C ARG A 87 16.15 -4.72 -0.14
N GLY A 88 16.60 -5.76 -0.85
CA GLY A 88 16.27 -6.03 -2.25
C GLY A 88 16.52 -7.50 -2.63
N GLY A 89 16.17 -7.86 -3.86
CA GLY A 89 16.35 -9.19 -4.43
C GLY A 89 15.28 -10.20 -4.03
N LEU A 90 15.32 -11.38 -4.65
CA LEU A 90 14.29 -12.42 -4.48
C LEU A 90 14.21 -12.98 -3.04
N GLY A 91 15.30 -12.93 -2.27
CA GLY A 91 15.35 -13.43 -0.90
C GLY A 91 14.35 -12.77 0.06
N VAL A 92 13.98 -11.51 -0.19
CA VAL A 92 13.01 -10.80 0.69
C VAL A 92 11.58 -11.37 0.59
N PHE A 93 11.26 -12.10 -0.49
CA PHE A 93 9.95 -12.70 -0.73
C PHE A 93 9.78 -14.08 -0.07
N VAL A 94 10.86 -14.64 0.48
CA VAL A 94 10.84 -15.90 1.23
C VAL A 94 11.29 -15.72 2.69
N GLY A 95 11.55 -14.48 3.11
CA GLY A 95 11.93 -14.14 4.48
C GLY A 95 10.75 -13.78 5.38
N PRO A 96 10.97 -13.55 6.69
CA PRO A 96 9.92 -13.29 7.68
C PRO A 96 8.96 -12.13 7.36
N SER A 97 9.42 -11.16 6.55
CA SER A 97 8.61 -10.01 6.12
C SER A 97 7.77 -10.26 4.86
N ALA A 98 7.88 -11.43 4.22
CA ALA A 98 7.26 -11.71 2.92
C ALA A 98 5.74 -11.50 2.94
N GLY A 99 5.06 -11.92 4.01
CA GLY A 99 3.62 -11.72 4.17
C GLY A 99 3.23 -10.24 4.19
N TYR A 100 4.07 -9.37 4.74
CA TYR A 100 3.81 -7.93 4.76
C TYR A 100 3.95 -7.32 3.35
N LEU A 101 4.82 -7.85 2.49
CA LEU A 101 4.93 -7.39 1.10
C LEU A 101 3.65 -7.71 0.31
N VAL A 102 3.11 -8.91 0.49
CA VAL A 102 1.81 -9.29 -0.08
C VAL A 102 0.69 -8.44 0.55
N GLY A 103 0.75 -8.27 1.86
CA GLY A 103 -0.13 -7.41 2.63
C GLY A 103 -0.12 -5.96 2.15
N PHE A 104 1.00 -5.42 1.65
CA PHE A 104 1.06 -4.06 1.11
C PHE A 104 0.23 -3.92 -0.16
N VAL A 105 0.26 -4.91 -1.05
CA VAL A 105 -0.54 -4.89 -2.29
C VAL A 105 -2.03 -4.93 -1.95
N ALA A 106 -2.43 -5.89 -1.10
CA ALA A 106 -3.81 -6.03 -0.64
C ALA A 106 -4.28 -4.80 0.15
N GLY A 107 -3.41 -4.27 1.02
CA GLY A 107 -3.66 -3.09 1.84
C GLY A 107 -3.89 -1.85 0.98
N ALA A 108 -3.00 -1.55 0.04
CA ALA A 108 -3.19 -0.42 -0.89
C ALA A 108 -4.50 -0.55 -1.69
N PHE A 109 -4.82 -1.77 -2.15
CA PHE A 109 -6.09 -2.02 -2.82
C PHE A 109 -7.29 -1.70 -1.92
N VAL A 110 -7.32 -2.22 -0.69
CA VAL A 110 -8.43 -2.02 0.25
C VAL A 110 -8.54 -0.55 0.68
N VAL A 111 -7.43 0.13 0.97
CA VAL A 111 -7.44 1.57 1.28
C VAL A 111 -8.11 2.34 0.14
N GLY A 112 -7.66 2.12 -1.11
CA GLY A 112 -8.23 2.81 -2.27
C GLY A 112 -9.69 2.44 -2.49
N TRP A 113 -10.06 1.17 -2.34
CA TRP A 113 -11.43 0.67 -2.51
C TRP A 113 -12.41 1.26 -1.49
N LEU A 114 -11.97 1.50 -0.27
CA LEU A 114 -12.75 2.16 0.77
C LEU A 114 -12.87 3.67 0.53
N VAL A 115 -11.77 4.34 0.16
CA VAL A 115 -11.79 5.78 -0.15
C VAL A 115 -12.70 6.07 -1.35
N GLU A 116 -12.70 5.19 -2.35
CA GLU A 116 -13.57 5.26 -3.53
C GLU A 116 -15.06 5.24 -3.24
N ARG A 117 -15.47 4.60 -2.15
CA ARG A 117 -16.88 4.48 -1.77
C ARG A 117 -17.37 5.67 -0.96
N GLN A 118 -16.47 6.57 -0.57
CA GLN A 118 -16.85 7.76 0.16
C GLN A 118 -17.51 8.74 -0.81
N ARG A 119 -18.69 9.24 -0.44
CA ARG A 119 -19.38 10.31 -1.21
C ARG A 119 -18.51 11.56 -1.36
N ARG A 120 -17.66 11.84 -0.36
CA ARG A 120 -16.67 12.91 -0.35
C ARG A 120 -15.43 12.40 0.39
N VAL A 121 -14.24 12.75 -0.09
CA VAL A 121 -12.99 12.43 0.59
C VAL A 121 -12.90 13.27 1.87
N THR A 122 -13.01 12.61 3.01
CA THR A 122 -12.94 13.25 4.34
C THR A 122 -11.75 12.73 5.13
N PHE A 123 -11.23 13.53 6.05
CA PHE A 123 -10.14 13.11 6.93
C PHE A 123 -10.47 11.81 7.66
N LEU A 124 -11.63 11.76 8.34
CA LEU A 124 -12.05 10.57 9.11
C LEU A 124 -12.28 9.35 8.21
N GLY A 125 -12.87 9.55 7.03
CA GLY A 125 -13.07 8.45 6.09
C GLY A 125 -11.73 7.88 5.59
N VAL A 126 -10.77 8.73 5.23
CA VAL A 126 -9.44 8.28 4.81
C VAL A 126 -8.69 7.63 5.96
N LEU A 127 -8.78 8.17 7.18
CA LEU A 127 -8.19 7.58 8.38
C LEU A 127 -8.71 6.16 8.60
N ALA A 128 -10.03 5.98 8.57
CA ALA A 128 -10.65 4.66 8.71
C ALA A 128 -10.21 3.70 7.60
N ALA A 129 -10.13 4.17 6.36
CA ALA A 129 -9.65 3.36 5.23
C ALA A 129 -8.18 2.96 5.41
N ALA A 130 -7.31 3.89 5.82
CA ALA A 130 -5.89 3.67 6.07
C ALA A 130 -5.65 2.68 7.22
N LEU A 131 -6.43 2.77 8.30
CA LEU A 131 -6.36 1.80 9.40
C LEU A 131 -6.85 0.41 8.96
N ALA A 132 -7.97 0.34 8.23
CA ALA A 132 -8.52 -0.93 7.77
C ALA A 132 -7.58 -1.65 6.78
N GLY A 133 -7.17 -0.96 5.72
CA GLY A 133 -6.33 -1.56 4.68
C GLY A 133 -4.84 -1.52 4.99
N GLY A 134 -4.31 -0.38 5.41
CA GLY A 134 -2.87 -0.17 5.62
C GLY A 134 -2.33 -0.77 6.92
N VAL A 135 -3.19 -1.07 7.90
CA VAL A 135 -2.80 -1.75 9.15
C VAL A 135 -3.49 -3.10 9.24
N GLY A 136 -4.83 -3.11 9.27
CA GLY A 136 -5.60 -4.34 9.47
C GLY A 136 -5.31 -5.43 8.45
N VAL A 137 -5.46 -5.14 7.15
CA VAL A 137 -5.19 -6.11 6.08
C VAL A 137 -3.71 -6.47 6.01
N VAL A 138 -2.81 -5.48 6.15
CA VAL A 138 -1.36 -5.73 6.16
C VAL A 138 -0.98 -6.71 7.26
N TYR A 139 -1.53 -6.54 8.47
CA TYR A 139 -1.26 -7.41 9.62
C TYR A 139 -1.92 -8.78 9.47
N ALA A 140 -3.15 -8.82 8.95
CA ALA A 140 -3.89 -10.07 8.72
C ALA A 140 -3.15 -11.02 7.77
N VAL A 141 -2.35 -10.50 6.84
CA VAL A 141 -1.49 -11.30 5.95
C VAL A 141 -0.07 -11.44 6.51
N GLY A 142 0.51 -10.36 7.04
CA GLY A 142 1.90 -10.31 7.48
C GLY A 142 2.19 -11.18 8.69
N ILE A 143 1.37 -11.08 9.74
CA ILE A 143 1.62 -11.77 11.02
C ILE A 143 1.56 -13.30 10.86
N PRO A 144 0.56 -13.90 10.18
CA PRO A 144 0.53 -15.36 10.00
C PRO A 144 1.70 -15.90 9.20
N VAL A 145 2.10 -15.22 8.13
CA VAL A 145 3.25 -15.64 7.32
C VAL A 145 4.55 -15.50 8.11
N GLN A 146 4.70 -14.42 8.88
CA GLN A 146 5.86 -14.24 9.76
C GLN A 146 5.95 -15.39 10.78
N ALA A 147 4.87 -15.68 11.49
CA ALA A 147 4.81 -16.76 12.47
C ALA A 147 5.19 -18.13 11.85
N ALA A 148 4.67 -18.40 10.64
CA ALA A 148 4.98 -19.63 9.92
C ALA A 148 6.47 -19.73 9.51
N LEU A 149 7.10 -18.63 9.11
CA LEU A 149 8.48 -18.61 8.64
C LEU A 149 9.51 -18.53 9.78
N THR A 150 9.18 -17.90 10.91
CA THR A 150 10.08 -17.81 12.07
C THR A 150 9.93 -18.96 13.05
N GLY A 151 8.82 -19.71 12.99
CA GLY A 151 8.47 -20.76 13.96
C GLY A 151 7.99 -20.22 15.30
N VAL A 152 7.82 -18.89 15.44
CA VAL A 152 7.29 -18.26 16.65
C VAL A 152 5.76 -18.40 16.66
N PRO A 153 5.12 -18.80 17.77
CA PRO A 153 3.67 -18.91 17.85
C PRO A 153 2.93 -17.66 17.38
N LEU A 154 1.78 -17.85 16.73
CA LEU A 154 0.96 -16.75 16.20
C LEU A 154 0.59 -15.70 17.25
N PRO A 155 0.13 -16.05 18.48
CA PRO A 155 -0.21 -15.06 19.49
C PRO A 155 1.00 -14.21 19.92
N GLU A 156 2.16 -14.84 20.05
CA GLU A 156 3.40 -14.14 20.43
C GLU A 156 3.87 -13.20 19.31
N THR A 157 3.84 -13.67 18.06
CA THR A 157 4.15 -12.84 16.89
C THR A 157 3.19 -11.64 16.80
N ALA A 158 1.90 -11.85 17.06
CA ALA A 158 0.91 -10.77 17.09
C ALA A 158 1.20 -9.75 18.20
N MET A 159 1.55 -10.21 19.40
CA MET A 159 1.95 -9.33 20.51
C MET A 159 3.18 -8.49 20.18
N LEU A 160 4.20 -9.09 19.55
CA LEU A 160 5.39 -8.37 19.11
C LEU A 160 5.07 -7.31 18.04
N SER A 161 4.11 -7.59 17.14
CA SER A 161 3.68 -6.64 16.11
C SER A 161 2.82 -5.48 16.65
N LEU A 162 2.30 -5.56 17.87
CA LEU A 162 1.64 -4.42 18.53
C LEU A 162 2.60 -3.25 18.74
N ALA A 163 3.90 -3.52 18.82
CA ALA A 163 4.92 -2.47 18.94
C ALA A 163 4.92 -1.52 17.73
N PHE A 164 4.45 -1.93 16.55
CA PHE A 164 4.38 -1.05 15.38
C PHE A 164 3.10 -0.20 15.34
N LEU A 165 2.08 -0.58 16.11
CA LEU A 165 0.75 0.04 16.06
C LEU A 165 0.76 1.56 16.35
N PRO A 166 1.50 2.09 17.35
CA PRO A 166 1.57 3.53 17.58
C PRO A 166 2.10 4.29 16.37
N GLY A 167 3.17 3.76 15.75
CA GLY A 167 3.74 4.34 14.55
C GLY A 167 2.80 4.23 13.34
N ASP A 168 2.04 3.16 13.22
CA ASP A 168 1.10 2.97 12.11
C ASP A 168 -0.15 3.85 12.25
N VAL A 169 -0.62 4.12 13.47
CA VAL A 169 -1.67 5.11 13.72
C VAL A 169 -1.19 6.50 13.31
N LEU A 170 0.03 6.89 13.67
CA LEU A 170 0.60 8.18 13.24
C LEU A 170 0.70 8.29 11.72
N LYS A 171 1.09 7.21 11.03
CA LYS A 171 1.11 7.16 9.56
C LYS A 171 -0.30 7.25 8.96
N ALA A 172 -1.28 6.57 9.55
CA ALA A 172 -2.66 6.64 9.08
C ALA A 172 -3.23 8.07 9.23
N LEU A 173 -2.90 8.76 10.32
CA LEU A 173 -3.22 10.18 10.52
C LEU A 173 -2.55 11.06 9.47
N ALA A 174 -1.26 10.85 9.21
CA ALA A 174 -0.53 11.57 8.17
C ALA A 174 -1.14 11.32 6.77
N CYS A 175 -1.48 10.07 6.45
CA CYS A 175 -2.15 9.70 5.20
C CYS A 175 -3.49 10.43 5.05
N ALA A 176 -4.30 10.46 6.11
CA ALA A 176 -5.58 11.15 6.12
C ALA A 176 -5.42 12.66 5.92
N ALA A 177 -4.45 13.29 6.60
CA ALA A 177 -4.15 14.70 6.47
C ALA A 177 -3.71 15.07 5.04
N VAL A 178 -2.73 14.33 4.50
CA VAL A 178 -2.20 14.55 3.14
C VAL A 178 -3.29 14.35 2.10
N THR A 179 -4.05 13.25 2.17
CA THR A 179 -5.10 12.95 1.19
C THR A 179 -6.21 14.00 1.24
N ALA A 180 -6.63 14.43 2.43
CA ALA A 180 -7.63 15.49 2.58
C ALA A 180 -7.12 16.84 2.06
N ALA A 181 -5.85 17.17 2.26
CA ALA A 181 -5.23 18.38 1.72
C ALA A 181 -5.18 18.34 0.18
N VAL A 182 -4.74 17.21 -0.41
CA VAL A 182 -4.73 17.00 -1.87
C VAL A 182 -6.14 17.10 -2.45
N ALA A 183 -7.14 16.53 -1.78
CA ALA A 183 -8.54 16.60 -2.21
C ALA A 183 -9.07 18.05 -2.28
N ARG A 184 -8.59 18.92 -1.38
CA ARG A 184 -8.99 20.34 -1.31
C ARG A 184 -8.21 21.19 -2.32
N ALA A 185 -6.90 20.99 -2.42
CA ALA A 185 -6.02 21.81 -3.26
C ALA A 185 -6.08 21.42 -4.75
N TYR A 186 -6.21 20.13 -5.05
CA TYR A 186 -6.26 19.59 -6.40
C TYR A 186 -7.39 18.55 -6.56
N PRO A 187 -8.66 18.98 -6.57
CA PRO A 187 -9.79 18.05 -6.72
C PRO A 187 -9.69 17.19 -7.99
N SER A 188 -9.11 17.74 -9.06
CA SER A 188 -8.86 17.06 -10.33
C SER A 188 -7.88 15.88 -10.20
N ALA A 189 -6.98 15.88 -9.22
CA ALA A 189 -6.05 14.77 -8.99
C ALA A 189 -6.75 13.51 -8.46
N LEU A 190 -7.89 13.67 -7.78
CA LEU A 190 -8.73 12.56 -7.27
C LEU A 190 -9.93 12.27 -8.19
N ARG A 191 -10.24 13.15 -9.14
CA ARG A 191 -11.29 12.94 -10.15
C ARG A 191 -10.88 11.86 -11.15
N ARG A 192 -11.82 10.97 -11.47
CA ARG A 192 -11.58 9.79 -12.31
C ARG A 192 -12.26 9.94 -13.67
N PRO A 193 -11.64 9.45 -14.75
CA PRO A 193 -12.32 9.36 -16.05
C PRO A 193 -13.55 8.45 -15.92
N GLY A 194 -14.74 8.99 -16.15
CA GLY A 194 -16.02 8.26 -16.09
C GLY A 194 -16.97 8.58 -14.93
N GLN A 195 -16.71 9.64 -14.16
CA GLN A 195 -17.74 10.25 -13.29
C GLN A 195 -18.34 11.49 -13.97
N GLU A 196 -18.74 11.31 -15.24
CA GLU A 196 -19.58 12.26 -15.97
C GLU A 196 -21.02 11.75 -15.85
N GLY A 197 -21.81 12.46 -15.05
CA GLY A 197 -23.22 12.21 -14.79
C GLY A 197 -23.80 13.40 -14.04
#